data_AF-A0A6U9QRT4-F1
#
_entry.id   AF-A0A6U9QRT4-F1
#
_cell.length_a   1.000
_cell.length_b   1.000
_cell.length_c   1.000
_cell.angle_alpha   90.00
_cell.angle_beta   90.00
_cell.angle_gamma   90.00
#
_symmetry.space_group_name_H-M   'P 1'
#
loop_
_entity.id
_entity.type
_entity.pdbx_description
1 polymer ?
#
loop_
_entity_poly.entity_id
_entity_poly.type
_entity_poly.pdbx_seq_one_letter_code
_entity_poly.pdbx_strand_id
1 'polypeptide(L)'
;MVFDSLSQSFGALSYWDKWQVFWIFTNFYIHFGWECSLLYLFDYMEYEGKWSRFNAFIQAFNAYGKYDRRYRIKPSTEYGSSIDKVVLAVEVPAGIVDGTLCCFWLNGILNSSWYRYPAQLTVSALHAFGTLVFWGDEVFPGYMSWFKGKGFKWTATDGPKSIHWWWAFIGSNAVWVIIPLLYCKDAMRAMKPALLSLPKA
;
A
#
# COMPACT_ATOMS: atom_id res chain seq x y z
N MET A 1 19.58 14.39 -25.64
CA MET A 1 18.27 14.99 -25.99
C MET A 1 17.13 14.56 -25.07
N VAL A 2 16.74 13.27 -24.97
CA VAL A 2 15.66 12.84 -24.05
C VAL A 2 16.06 12.95 -22.56
N PHE A 3 17.29 12.59 -22.21
CA PHE A 3 17.80 12.72 -20.84
C PHE A 3 17.97 14.18 -20.41
N ASP A 4 18.29 15.08 -21.33
CA ASP A 4 18.45 16.52 -21.04
C ASP A 4 17.09 17.19 -20.76
N SER A 5 16.04 16.80 -21.49
CA SER A 5 14.68 17.33 -21.22
C SER A 5 14.07 16.75 -19.95
N LEU A 6 14.33 15.48 -19.63
CA LEU A 6 13.94 14.88 -18.34
C LEU A 6 14.67 15.54 -17.17
N SER A 7 15.97 15.79 -17.30
CA SER A 7 16.76 16.49 -16.28
C SER A 7 16.25 17.92 -16.03
N GLN A 8 15.93 18.66 -17.09
CA GLN A 8 15.33 20.00 -16.97
C GLN A 8 13.94 19.97 -16.33
N SER A 9 13.09 18.99 -16.70
CA SER A 9 11.75 18.83 -16.13
C SER A 9 11.78 18.50 -14.63
N PHE A 10 12.65 17.58 -14.20
CA PHE A 10 12.84 17.28 -12.77
C PHE A 10 13.48 18.42 -11.98
N GLY A 11 14.40 19.17 -12.61
CA GLY A 11 15.00 20.36 -12.02
C GLY A 11 13.97 21.43 -11.66
N ALA A 12 12.94 21.58 -12.50
CA ALA A 12 11.86 22.56 -12.36
C ALA A 12 10.78 22.18 -11.34
N LEU A 13 10.72 20.93 -10.89
CA LEU A 13 9.75 20.50 -9.88
C LEU A 13 9.98 21.22 -8.55
N SER A 14 8.87 21.57 -7.89
CA SER A 14 8.91 22.09 -6.52
C SER A 14 9.56 21.07 -5.58
N TYR A 15 10.10 21.54 -4.46
CA TYR A 15 10.64 20.64 -3.42
C TYR A 15 9.62 19.58 -3.00
N TRP A 16 8.35 19.97 -2.88
CA TRP A 16 7.27 19.07 -2.48
C TRP A 16 6.92 18.06 -3.58
N ASP A 17 6.93 18.48 -4.85
CA ASP A 17 6.66 17.60 -6.00
C ASP A 17 7.74 16.53 -6.13
N LYS A 18 9.01 16.85 -5.84
CA LYS A 18 10.09 15.86 -5.83
C LYS A 18 9.84 14.76 -4.80
N TRP A 19 9.34 15.10 -3.62
CA TRP A 19 8.95 14.11 -2.61
C TRP A 19 7.73 13.29 -3.02
N GLN A 20 6.74 13.90 -3.69
CA GLN A 20 5.61 13.15 -4.26
C GLN A 20 6.09 12.14 -5.32
N VAL A 21 7.00 12.54 -6.20
CA VAL A 21 7.56 11.64 -7.21
C VAL A 21 8.36 10.50 -6.56
N PHE A 22 9.18 10.79 -5.54
CA PHE A 22 9.87 9.76 -4.77
C PHE A 22 8.89 8.76 -4.13
N TRP A 23 7.82 9.26 -3.52
CA TRP A 23 6.77 8.41 -2.98
C TRP A 23 6.16 7.55 -4.09
N ILE A 24 5.76 8.12 -5.22
CA ILE A 24 5.18 7.37 -6.34
C ILE A 24 6.13 6.26 -6.83
N PHE A 25 7.44 6.51 -6.92
CA PHE A 25 8.40 5.46 -7.27
C PHE A 25 8.47 4.33 -6.23
N THR A 26 8.35 4.66 -4.94
CA THR A 26 8.23 3.65 -3.88
C THR A 26 6.95 2.83 -4.08
N ASN A 27 5.84 3.47 -4.43
CA ASN A 27 4.57 2.81 -4.74
C ASN A 27 4.66 1.94 -5.99
N PHE A 28 5.41 2.32 -7.03
CA PHE A 28 5.61 1.44 -8.19
C PHE A 28 6.34 0.16 -7.82
N TYR A 29 7.37 0.25 -6.96
CA TYR A 29 8.04 -0.94 -6.46
C TYR A 29 7.08 -1.85 -5.68
N ILE A 30 6.18 -1.26 -4.87
CA ILE A 30 5.27 -2.01 -4.03
C ILE A 30 4.06 -2.51 -4.82
N HIS A 31 3.26 -1.65 -5.45
CA HIS A 31 2.07 -2.04 -6.20
C HIS A 31 2.39 -2.93 -7.41
N PHE A 32 3.28 -2.49 -8.31
CA PHE A 32 3.57 -3.28 -9.52
C PHE A 32 4.59 -4.39 -9.30
N GLY A 33 5.51 -4.23 -8.35
CA GLY A 33 6.47 -5.27 -8.01
C GLY A 33 5.85 -6.26 -7.03
N TRP A 34 5.72 -5.86 -5.77
CA TRP A 34 5.29 -6.74 -4.69
C TRP A 34 3.84 -7.22 -4.82
N GLU A 35 2.86 -6.31 -4.85
CA GLU A 35 1.44 -6.65 -4.76
C GLU A 35 0.94 -7.34 -6.03
N CYS A 36 1.29 -6.82 -7.21
CA CYS A 36 0.99 -7.50 -8.49
C CYS A 36 1.68 -8.87 -8.60
N SER A 37 2.81 -9.09 -7.94
CA SER A 37 3.39 -10.44 -7.94
C SER A 37 2.51 -11.45 -7.21
N LEU A 38 1.62 -11.04 -6.30
CA LEU A 38 0.62 -11.95 -5.69
C LEU A 38 -0.32 -12.55 -6.74
N LEU A 39 -0.60 -11.89 -7.87
CA LEU A 39 -1.41 -12.48 -8.95
C LEU A 39 -0.83 -13.81 -9.48
N TYR A 40 0.49 -13.96 -9.40
CA TYR A 40 1.21 -15.14 -9.88
C TYR A 40 1.86 -15.96 -8.76
N LEU A 41 2.09 -15.35 -7.59
CA LEU A 41 2.83 -15.91 -6.46
C LEU A 41 1.98 -16.07 -5.19
N PHE A 42 0.65 -15.86 -5.25
CA PHE A 42 -0.23 -15.97 -4.07
C PHE A 42 -0.08 -17.29 -3.31
N ASP A 43 0.32 -18.38 -3.98
CA ASP A 43 0.54 -19.68 -3.34
C ASP A 43 1.98 -20.17 -3.40
N TYR A 44 2.93 -19.24 -3.30
CA TYR A 44 4.36 -19.55 -3.40
C TYR A 44 4.83 -20.67 -2.46
N MET A 45 4.15 -20.87 -1.32
CA MET A 45 4.47 -21.91 -0.35
C MET A 45 3.92 -23.29 -0.72
N GLU A 46 2.77 -23.35 -1.40
CA GLU A 46 2.19 -24.60 -1.88
C GLU A 46 2.91 -25.12 -3.13
N TYR A 47 3.71 -24.26 -3.76
CA TYR A 47 4.59 -24.58 -4.88
C TYR A 47 6.03 -24.88 -4.45
N GLU A 48 6.22 -25.48 -3.26
CA GLU A 48 7.55 -25.79 -2.73
C GLU A 48 8.39 -26.59 -3.73
N GLY A 49 9.62 -26.12 -4.01
CA GLY A 49 10.53 -26.70 -5.01
C GLY A 49 10.32 -26.24 -6.46
N LYS A 50 9.24 -25.50 -6.78
CA LYS A 50 9.00 -24.96 -8.14
C LYS A 50 9.58 -23.57 -8.38
N TRP A 51 10.10 -22.93 -7.32
CA TRP A 51 10.64 -21.59 -7.39
C TRP A 51 12.14 -21.57 -7.11
N SER A 52 12.85 -20.70 -7.83
CA SER A 52 14.26 -20.44 -7.55
C SER A 52 14.41 -19.87 -6.14
N ARG A 53 15.38 -20.39 -5.38
CA ARG A 53 15.82 -19.81 -4.09
C ARG A 53 16.32 -18.37 -4.21
N PHE A 54 16.59 -17.90 -5.42
CA PHE A 54 17.01 -16.53 -5.72
C PHE A 54 15.85 -15.64 -6.18
N ASN A 55 14.61 -16.12 -6.18
CA ASN A 55 13.45 -15.28 -6.46
C ASN A 55 13.25 -14.28 -5.30
N ALA A 56 13.57 -13.01 -5.57
CA ALA A 56 13.57 -11.95 -4.57
C ALA A 56 12.17 -11.72 -3.95
N PHE A 57 11.09 -11.80 -4.74
CA PHE A 57 9.74 -11.60 -4.23
C PHE A 57 9.35 -12.70 -3.24
N ILE A 58 9.60 -13.96 -3.58
CA ILE A 58 9.31 -15.09 -2.69
C ILE A 58 10.11 -15.00 -1.39
N GLN A 59 11.40 -14.66 -1.47
CA GLN A 59 12.22 -14.48 -0.28
C GLN A 59 11.69 -13.36 0.60
N ALA A 60 11.25 -12.27 -0.02
CA ALA A 60 10.76 -11.13 0.71
C ALA A 60 9.37 -11.41 1.33
N PHE A 61 8.44 -12.09 0.63
CA PHE A 61 7.18 -12.59 1.22
C PHE A 61 7.43 -13.53 2.39
N ASN A 62 8.35 -14.49 2.24
CA ASN A 62 8.65 -15.44 3.30
C ASN A 62 9.30 -14.76 4.52
N ALA A 63 10.18 -13.77 4.28
CA ALA A 63 10.80 -12.99 5.35
C ALA A 63 9.77 -12.11 6.07
N TYR A 64 8.94 -11.38 5.34
CA TYR A 64 7.90 -10.52 5.89
C TYR A 64 6.82 -11.33 6.62
N GLY A 65 6.41 -12.45 6.02
CA GLY A 65 5.41 -13.37 6.53
C GLY A 65 5.78 -14.08 7.84
N LYS A 66 7.04 -13.98 8.29
CA LYS A 66 7.42 -14.37 9.65
C LYS A 66 6.79 -13.46 10.71
N TYR A 67 6.55 -12.20 10.37
CA TYR A 67 6.08 -11.17 11.31
C TYR A 67 4.60 -10.86 11.10
N ASP A 68 4.14 -10.89 9.85
CA ASP A 68 2.71 -10.85 9.51
C ASP A 68 2.30 -12.18 8.87
N ARG A 69 1.76 -13.10 9.69
CA ARG A 69 1.46 -14.46 9.26
C ARG A 69 0.38 -14.54 8.19
N ARG A 70 -0.33 -13.44 7.88
CA ARG A 70 -1.26 -13.40 6.74
C ARG A 70 -0.57 -13.58 5.39
N TYR A 71 0.74 -13.34 5.30
CA TYR A 71 1.54 -13.64 4.09
C TYR A 71 2.20 -15.03 4.13
N ARG A 72 1.88 -15.85 5.14
CA ARG A 72 2.55 -17.12 5.40
C ARG A 72 1.70 -18.07 6.25
N ILE A 73 0.46 -18.32 5.82
CA ILE A 73 -0.49 -19.17 6.54
C ILE A 73 -0.06 -20.65 6.44
N LYS A 74 -0.03 -21.34 7.58
CA LYS A 74 0.21 -22.80 7.69
C LYS A 74 -0.69 -23.43 8.76
N PRO A 75 -1.40 -24.54 8.48
CA PRO A 75 -1.64 -25.12 7.14
C PRO A 75 -2.41 -24.13 6.24
N SER A 76 -2.44 -24.36 4.93
CA SER A 76 -3.14 -23.49 3.97
C SER A 76 -4.59 -23.21 4.40
N THR A 77 -5.14 -22.08 3.95
CA THR A 77 -6.53 -21.67 4.22
C THR A 77 -7.54 -22.67 3.64
N GLU A 78 -8.80 -22.52 4.02
CA GLU A 78 -9.91 -23.37 3.52
C GLU A 78 -10.08 -23.34 1.99
N TYR A 79 -9.61 -22.27 1.34
CA TYR A 79 -9.61 -22.12 -0.12
C TYR A 79 -8.24 -22.47 -0.75
N GLY A 80 -7.38 -23.14 0.00
CA GLY A 80 -6.13 -23.73 -0.49
C GLY A 80 -4.94 -22.77 -0.59
N SER A 81 -5.03 -21.57 0.00
CA SER A 81 -3.98 -20.57 -0.15
C SER A 81 -3.06 -20.44 1.06
N SER A 82 -1.80 -20.07 0.80
CA SER A 82 -0.85 -19.67 1.85
C SER A 82 -0.95 -18.20 2.27
N ILE A 83 -1.86 -17.44 1.65
CA ILE A 83 -2.08 -16.01 1.88
C ILE A 83 -3.53 -15.77 2.35
N ASP A 84 -3.69 -14.89 3.32
CA ASP A 84 -5.00 -14.53 3.86
C ASP A 84 -5.88 -13.81 2.82
N LYS A 85 -7.19 -14.02 2.90
CA LYS A 85 -8.17 -13.43 2.00
C LYS A 85 -8.16 -11.91 2.09
N VAL A 86 -7.87 -11.33 3.25
CA VAL A 86 -7.79 -9.87 3.39
C VAL A 86 -6.59 -9.31 2.65
N VAL A 87 -5.44 -10.02 2.69
CA VAL A 87 -4.23 -9.63 1.96
C VAL A 87 -4.55 -9.66 0.47
N LEU A 88 -5.13 -10.75 -0.02
CA LEU A 88 -5.52 -10.85 -1.44
C LEU A 88 -6.54 -9.77 -1.83
N ALA A 89 -7.53 -9.48 -0.97
CA ALA A 89 -8.58 -8.51 -1.25
C ALA A 89 -8.11 -7.04 -1.19
N VAL A 90 -7.04 -6.74 -0.46
CA VAL A 90 -6.48 -5.39 -0.36
C VAL A 90 -5.36 -5.20 -1.37
N GLU A 91 -4.39 -6.10 -1.37
CA GLU A 91 -3.14 -5.95 -2.13
C GLU A 91 -3.35 -6.15 -3.63
N VAL A 92 -4.18 -7.12 -4.06
CA VAL A 92 -4.37 -7.33 -5.51
C VAL A 92 -5.06 -6.14 -6.16
N PRO A 93 -6.16 -5.57 -5.60
CA PRO A 93 -6.71 -4.33 -6.10
C PRO A 93 -5.75 -3.15 -5.99
N ALA A 94 -4.97 -3.02 -4.91
CA ALA A 94 -3.98 -1.95 -4.79
C ALA A 94 -2.91 -2.05 -5.90
N GLY A 95 -2.40 -3.25 -6.17
CA GLY A 95 -1.43 -3.49 -7.24
C GLY A 95 -1.93 -3.05 -8.61
N ILE A 96 -3.19 -3.36 -8.93
CA ILE A 96 -3.79 -3.06 -10.23
C ILE A 96 -4.29 -1.61 -10.30
N VAL A 97 -5.12 -1.19 -9.35
CA VAL A 97 -5.84 0.08 -9.36
C VAL A 97 -4.95 1.20 -8.85
N ASP A 98 -4.40 1.07 -7.64
CA ASP A 98 -3.62 2.13 -7.01
C ASP A 98 -2.29 2.34 -7.76
N GLY A 99 -1.66 1.25 -8.21
CA GLY A 99 -0.51 1.30 -9.12
C GLY A 99 -0.81 2.06 -10.41
N THR A 100 -1.93 1.77 -11.07
CA THR A 100 -2.34 2.49 -12.30
C THR A 100 -2.63 3.96 -12.01
N LEU A 101 -3.34 4.27 -10.92
CA LEU A 101 -3.64 5.65 -10.52
C LEU A 101 -2.36 6.42 -10.13
N CYS A 102 -1.34 5.75 -9.59
CA CYS A 102 -0.02 6.34 -9.38
C CYS A 102 0.65 6.75 -10.70
N CYS A 103 0.45 6.01 -11.80
CA CYS A 103 0.91 6.44 -13.14
C CYS A 103 0.20 7.72 -13.59
N PHE A 104 -1.12 7.81 -13.40
CA PHE A 104 -1.87 9.04 -13.69
C PHE A 104 -1.39 10.20 -12.82
N TRP A 105 -1.16 9.97 -11.54
CA TRP A 105 -0.65 11.01 -10.64
C TRP A 105 0.73 11.50 -11.08
N LEU A 106 1.67 10.61 -11.40
CA LEU A 106 2.98 10.98 -11.93
C LEU A 106 2.87 11.77 -13.23
N ASN A 107 2.05 11.31 -14.17
CA ASN A 107 1.82 12.03 -15.41
C ASN A 107 1.25 13.43 -15.15
N GLY A 108 0.31 13.55 -14.21
CA GLY A 108 -0.27 14.81 -13.79
C GLY A 108 0.74 15.78 -13.18
N ILE A 109 1.73 15.28 -12.41
CA ILE A 109 2.84 16.10 -11.90
C ILE A 109 3.72 16.56 -13.07
N LEU A 110 4.19 15.65 -13.92
CA LEU A 110 5.16 15.94 -14.97
C LEU A 110 4.60 16.85 -16.08
N ASN A 111 3.30 16.75 -16.36
CA ASN A 111 2.64 17.50 -17.42
C ASN A 111 1.69 18.60 -16.91
N SER A 112 1.71 18.91 -15.61
CA SER A 112 0.81 19.90 -15.00
C SER A 112 -0.66 19.72 -15.39
N SER A 113 -1.14 18.48 -15.40
CA SER A 113 -2.49 18.15 -15.90
C SER A 113 -3.58 18.42 -14.86
N TRP A 114 -4.78 18.76 -15.32
CA TRP A 114 -5.93 19.08 -14.45
C TRP A 114 -6.29 17.95 -13.48
N TYR A 115 -6.09 16.70 -13.88
CA TYR A 115 -6.44 15.52 -13.09
C TYR A 115 -5.37 15.13 -12.06
N ARG A 116 -4.27 15.89 -11.96
CA ARG A 116 -3.19 15.65 -10.97
C ARG A 116 -3.75 15.50 -9.56
N TYR A 117 -4.44 16.53 -9.07
CA TYR A 117 -4.92 16.58 -7.68
C TYR A 117 -6.12 15.66 -7.39
N PRO A 118 -7.07 15.45 -8.34
CA PRO A 118 -8.05 14.38 -8.22
C PRO A 118 -7.40 12.98 -8.10
N ALA A 119 -6.43 12.65 -8.97
CA ALA A 119 -5.72 11.37 -8.89
C ALA A 119 -4.96 11.22 -7.57
N GLN A 120 -4.24 12.26 -7.16
CA GLN A 120 -3.54 12.33 -5.87
C GLN A 120 -4.47 12.06 -4.68
N LEU A 121 -5.67 12.66 -4.65
CA LEU A 121 -6.66 12.41 -3.61
C LEU A 121 -7.16 10.98 -3.60
N THR A 122 -7.54 10.45 -4.76
CA THR A 122 -8.08 9.09 -4.87
C THR A 122 -7.06 8.06 -4.41
N VAL A 123 -5.84 8.13 -4.93
CA VAL A 123 -4.73 7.25 -4.53
C VAL A 123 -4.49 7.36 -3.02
N SER A 124 -4.39 8.58 -2.51
CA SER A 124 -4.09 8.78 -1.09
C SER A 124 -5.21 8.28 -0.17
N ALA A 125 -6.46 8.41 -0.59
CA ALA A 125 -7.61 7.87 0.13
C ALA A 125 -7.63 6.33 0.10
N LEU A 126 -7.32 5.73 -1.05
CA LEU A 126 -7.25 4.26 -1.21
C LEU A 126 -6.14 3.66 -0.35
N HIS A 127 -4.94 4.25 -0.33
CA HIS A 127 -3.84 3.81 0.53
C HIS A 127 -4.22 3.82 2.02
N ALA A 128 -4.78 4.95 2.48
CA ALA A 128 -5.21 5.06 3.87
C ALA A 128 -6.35 4.08 4.19
N PHE A 129 -7.31 3.92 3.28
CA PHE A 129 -8.42 2.98 3.45
C PHE A 129 -7.95 1.54 3.52
N GLY A 130 -7.13 1.08 2.56
CA GLY A 130 -6.58 -0.27 2.53
C GLY A 130 -5.82 -0.59 3.81
N THR A 131 -5.01 0.36 4.29
CA THR A 131 -4.28 0.21 5.55
C THR A 131 -5.20 0.09 6.77
N LEU A 132 -6.28 0.88 6.83
CA LEU A 132 -7.26 0.79 7.92
C LEU A 132 -8.02 -0.53 7.89
N VAL A 133 -8.38 -1.05 6.71
CA VAL A 133 -8.95 -2.40 6.56
C VAL A 133 -7.95 -3.45 7.05
N PHE A 134 -6.69 -3.30 6.68
CA PHE A 134 -5.61 -4.22 7.05
C PHE A 134 -5.35 -4.26 8.56
N TRP A 135 -5.36 -3.11 9.23
CA TRP A 135 -5.31 -3.03 10.69
C TRP A 135 -6.58 -3.55 11.35
N GLY A 136 -7.74 -3.21 10.78
CA GLY A 136 -9.04 -3.65 11.27
C GLY A 136 -9.17 -5.17 11.31
N ASP A 137 -8.64 -5.86 10.30
CA ASP A 137 -8.65 -7.32 10.22
C ASP A 137 -7.88 -8.01 11.37
N GLU A 138 -6.84 -7.38 11.92
CA GLU A 138 -6.13 -7.93 13.08
C GLU A 138 -6.74 -7.46 14.42
N VAL A 139 -7.14 -6.19 14.50
CA VAL A 139 -7.62 -5.59 15.75
C VAL A 139 -9.06 -6.01 16.08
N PHE A 140 -9.93 -6.09 15.07
CA PHE A 140 -11.35 -6.35 15.28
C PHE A 140 -11.62 -7.77 15.81
N PRO A 141 -11.03 -8.86 15.29
CA PRO A 141 -11.15 -10.18 15.89
C PRO A 141 -10.63 -10.23 17.33
N GLY A 142 -9.51 -9.54 17.61
CA GLY A 142 -8.97 -9.42 18.95
C GLY A 142 -9.95 -8.73 19.91
N TYR A 143 -10.54 -7.62 19.48
CA TYR A 143 -11.58 -6.90 20.23
C TYR A 143 -12.81 -7.76 20.47
N MET A 144 -13.31 -8.46 19.44
CA MET A 144 -14.48 -9.34 19.55
C MET A 144 -14.24 -10.53 20.47
N SER A 145 -13.02 -11.07 20.49
CA SER A 145 -12.62 -12.11 21.44
C SER A 145 -12.65 -11.59 22.88
N TRP A 146 -12.10 -10.39 23.11
CA TRP A 146 -12.11 -9.74 24.42
C TRP A 146 -13.54 -9.44 24.90
N PHE A 147 -14.38 -8.85 24.03
CA PHE A 147 -15.77 -8.53 24.33
C PHE A 147 -16.60 -9.77 24.73
N LYS A 148 -16.28 -10.93 24.16
CA LYS A 148 -16.92 -12.23 24.49
C LYS A 148 -16.30 -12.91 25.73
N GLY A 149 -15.45 -12.22 26.50
CA GLY A 149 -14.84 -12.74 27.72
C GLY A 149 -13.71 -13.76 27.49
N LYS A 150 -13.19 -13.90 26.26
CA LYS A 150 -12.12 -14.85 25.91
C LYS A 150 -10.72 -14.22 25.97
N GLY A 151 -10.63 -12.94 26.35
CA GLY A 151 -9.40 -12.15 26.30
C GLY A 151 -9.08 -11.66 24.87
N PHE A 152 -8.20 -10.66 24.79
CA PHE A 152 -7.73 -10.13 23.50
C PHE A 152 -6.71 -11.09 22.90
N LYS A 153 -6.91 -11.48 21.64
CA LYS A 153 -6.02 -12.39 20.93
C LYS A 153 -5.55 -11.77 19.62
N TRP A 154 -4.24 -11.71 19.45
CA TRP A 154 -3.59 -11.40 18.17
C TRP A 154 -3.59 -12.67 17.31
N THR A 155 -4.11 -12.56 16.09
CA THR A 155 -4.37 -13.70 15.22
C THR A 155 -3.21 -13.91 14.26
N ALA A 156 -2.91 -12.90 13.46
CA ALA A 156 -1.90 -12.92 12.43
C ALA A 156 -0.53 -12.43 12.91
N THR A 157 -0.50 -11.65 13.99
CA THR A 157 0.73 -11.00 14.45
C THR A 157 1.12 -11.46 15.86
N ASP A 158 2.34 -11.12 16.27
CA ASP A 158 2.83 -11.42 17.63
C ASP A 158 2.31 -10.42 18.69
N GLY A 159 1.56 -9.40 18.25
CA GLY A 159 1.07 -8.33 19.11
C GLY A 159 2.16 -7.42 19.68
N PRO A 160 1.79 -6.47 20.55
CA PRO A 160 2.65 -5.36 21.01
C PRO A 160 3.83 -5.79 21.88
N LYS A 161 3.92 -7.08 22.25
CA LYS A 161 5.07 -7.64 22.96
C LYS A 161 6.28 -7.85 22.05
N SER A 162 6.07 -7.92 20.74
CA SER A 162 7.13 -8.10 19.74
C SER A 162 7.56 -6.76 19.14
N ILE A 163 8.87 -6.52 19.04
CA ILE A 163 9.39 -5.35 18.31
C ILE A 163 8.98 -5.37 16.83
N HIS A 164 8.82 -6.57 16.28
CA HIS A 164 8.39 -6.75 14.89
C HIS A 164 6.95 -6.30 14.67
N TRP A 165 6.09 -6.37 15.68
CA TRP A 165 4.75 -5.81 15.59
C TRP A 165 4.79 -4.28 15.47
N TRP A 166 5.58 -3.62 16.32
CA TRP A 166 5.71 -2.16 16.27
C TRP A 166 6.34 -1.67 14.97
N TRP A 167 7.34 -2.37 14.46
CA TRP A 167 8.03 -1.97 13.23
C TRP A 167 7.27 -2.39 11.96
N ALA A 168 6.91 -3.67 11.81
CA ALA A 168 6.33 -4.23 10.59
C ALA A 168 4.80 -4.10 10.51
N PHE A 169 4.09 -4.07 11.64
CA PHE A 169 2.62 -3.96 11.60
C PHE A 169 2.15 -2.53 11.88
N ILE A 170 2.76 -1.81 12.83
CA ILE A 170 2.42 -0.40 13.09
C ILE A 170 3.24 0.54 12.21
N GLY A 171 4.57 0.43 12.24
CA GLY A 171 5.48 1.40 11.63
C GLY A 171 5.33 1.51 10.11
N SER A 172 5.53 0.41 9.38
CA SER A 172 5.41 0.38 7.92
C SER A 172 4.01 0.79 7.44
N ASN A 173 2.95 0.28 8.08
CA ASN A 173 1.57 0.63 7.74
C ASN A 173 1.24 2.10 8.09
N ALA A 174 1.79 2.65 9.17
CA ALA A 174 1.58 4.05 9.51
C ALA A 174 2.11 5.00 8.41
N VAL A 175 3.18 4.61 7.70
CA VAL A 175 3.67 5.38 6.54
C VAL A 175 2.58 5.48 5.45
N TRP A 176 1.85 4.41 5.19
CA TRP A 176 0.73 4.32 4.25
C TRP A 176 -0.52 5.10 4.67
N VAL A 177 -0.56 5.62 5.90
CA VAL A 177 -1.62 6.54 6.34
C VAL A 177 -1.09 7.96 6.38
N ILE A 178 0.05 8.18 7.04
CA ILE A 178 0.57 9.52 7.30
C ILE A 178 0.96 10.22 6.00
N ILE A 179 1.76 9.56 5.15
CA ILE A 179 2.24 10.18 3.91
C ILE A 179 1.06 10.49 2.96
N PRO A 180 0.15 9.55 2.68
CA PRO A 180 -1.06 9.84 1.93
C PRO A 180 -1.91 10.98 2.50
N LEU A 181 -2.09 11.07 3.82
CA LEU A 181 -2.83 12.18 4.42
C LEU A 181 -2.16 13.55 4.21
N LEU A 182 -0.83 13.60 4.20
CA LEU A 182 -0.10 14.83 3.85
C LEU A 182 -0.38 15.23 2.39
N TYR A 183 -0.42 14.27 1.48
CA TYR A 183 -0.77 14.53 0.08
C TYR A 183 -2.25 14.83 -0.14
N CYS A 184 -3.16 14.25 0.64
CA CYS A 184 -4.56 14.65 0.65
C CYS A 184 -4.72 16.11 1.04
N LYS A 185 -4.05 16.53 2.12
CA LYS A 185 -4.06 17.91 2.59
C LYS A 185 -3.52 18.87 1.54
N ASP A 186 -2.45 18.50 0.87
CA ASP A 186 -1.85 19.26 -0.24
C ASP A 186 -2.83 19.40 -1.41
N ALA A 187 -3.38 18.30 -1.91
CA ALA A 187 -4.34 18.31 -3.01
C ALA A 187 -5.60 19.14 -2.69
N MET A 188 -6.17 18.98 -1.49
CA MET A 188 -7.32 19.78 -1.05
C MET A 188 -6.99 21.27 -1.03
N ARG A 189 -5.80 21.67 -0.56
CA ARG A 189 -5.37 23.07 -0.57
C ARG A 189 -5.23 23.62 -1.98
N ALA A 190 -4.65 22.84 -2.89
CA ALA A 190 -4.46 23.23 -4.27
C ALA A 190 -5.78 23.36 -5.04
N MET A 191 -6.76 22.49 -4.78
CA MET A 191 -8.06 22.52 -5.46
C MET A 191 -9.06 23.50 -4.86
N LYS A 192 -8.92 23.87 -3.58
CA LYS A 192 -9.86 24.74 -2.86
C LYS A 192 -10.21 26.04 -3.63
N PRO A 193 -9.26 26.81 -4.20
CA PRO A 193 -9.60 28.03 -4.93
C PRO A 193 -10.53 27.77 -6.13
N ALA A 194 -10.26 26.71 -6.89
CA ALA A 194 -11.08 26.33 -8.03
C ALA A 194 -12.49 25.90 -7.59
N LEU A 195 -12.58 25.05 -6.56
CA LEU A 195 -13.86 24.58 -6.03
C LEU A 195 -14.74 25.72 -5.48
N LEU A 196 -14.14 26.73 -4.84
CA LEU A 196 -14.87 27.90 -4.32
C LEU A 196 -15.26 28.92 -5.39
N SER A 197 -14.64 28.86 -6.58
CA SER A 197 -14.97 29.74 -7.69
C SER A 197 -16.19 29.28 -8.50
N LEU A 198 -16.66 28.05 -8.26
CA LEU A 198 -17.84 27.50 -8.93
C LEU A 198 -19.11 28.26 -8.48
N PRO A 199 -20.05 28.53 -9.39
CA PRO A 199 -21.34 29.09 -9.02
C PRO A 199 -22.01 28.23 -7.95
N LYS A 200 -22.57 28.86 -6.92
CA LYS A 200 -23.39 28.14 -5.95
C LYS A 200 -24.63 27.63 -6.68
N ALA A 201 -24.88 26.33 -6.57
CA ALA A 201 -26.09 25.69 -7.07
C ALA A 201 -27.34 26.25 -6.37
#